data_AF-A0A6C0H496-F1
#
_entry.id   AF-A0A6C0H496-F1
#
_cell.length_a   1.000
_cell.length_b   1.000
_cell.length_c   1.000
_cell.angle_alpha   90.00
_cell.angle_beta   90.00
_cell.angle_gamma   90.00
#
_symmetry.space_group_name_H-M   'P 1'
#
loop_
_entity.id
_entity.type
_entity.pdbx_description
1 polymer ?
#
loop_
_entity_poly.entity_id
_entity_poly.type
_entity_poly.pdbx_seq_one_letter_code
_entity_poly.pdbx_strand_id
1 'polypeptide(L)'
;MNTMNTMNTMNKKLIRKNVEFNACEYVDAILLAFKASFLSNYEHAMTYEIICAISEKWIQERNIISQLKFNNFSDLQHYVADLLTKPDILKQRIKTFNELISTSTIKFENIVAIYISGKKNTHEKIKNLNKNIDNKHAKSDLYIEYKCGDFVGWSCKQCVNATKSNYSVHKILGPQISNKLNMIKKELLTSNGFPKFSKQDRDSVNELFYPNKENLYWAQLRLELANANQLIISVLLDCLYGAKTHYNIYEFDGTSITNNSNHAININKVIFEEYAPYYMTHNGEFRNAAKLFYRLCVDEKKYRVEIRWKGNIHNASPQFMIHNA
;
A
#
# COMPACT_ATOMS: atom_id res chain seq x y z
N MET A 1 22.68 -38.31 -43.33
CA MET A 1 22.68 -37.88 -41.91
C MET A 1 22.80 -36.37 -41.86
N ASN A 2 21.66 -35.66 -41.82
CA ASN A 2 21.62 -34.21 -41.61
C ASN A 2 20.92 -33.97 -40.28
N THR A 3 21.69 -33.53 -39.29
CA THR A 3 21.24 -33.17 -37.95
C THR A 3 20.52 -31.81 -37.99
N MET A 4 19.19 -31.83 -37.98
CA MET A 4 18.37 -30.72 -37.49
C MET A 4 18.44 -30.73 -35.95
N ASN A 5 19.15 -29.76 -35.38
CA ASN A 5 19.03 -29.40 -33.97
C ASN A 5 18.52 -27.96 -33.90
N THR A 6 17.22 -27.79 -34.08
CA THR A 6 16.48 -26.57 -33.73
C THR A 6 16.44 -26.47 -32.21
N MET A 7 17.33 -25.65 -31.65
CA MET A 7 17.32 -25.31 -30.23
C MET A 7 15.99 -24.61 -29.88
N ASN A 8 15.21 -25.29 -29.04
CA ASN A 8 14.10 -24.74 -28.27
C ASN A 8 14.60 -23.59 -27.39
N THR A 9 14.45 -22.34 -27.84
CA THR A 9 14.49 -21.17 -26.96
C THR A 9 13.17 -21.10 -26.21
N MET A 10 13.05 -21.90 -25.16
CA MET A 10 11.98 -21.70 -24.17
C MET A 10 12.13 -20.29 -23.60
N ASN A 11 11.16 -19.43 -23.93
CA ASN A 11 10.90 -18.16 -23.26
C ASN A 11 10.87 -18.38 -21.75
N LYS A 12 12.00 -18.14 -21.07
CA LYS A 12 12.06 -18.09 -19.61
C LYS A 12 11.13 -16.96 -19.17
N LYS A 13 9.92 -17.32 -18.78
CA LYS A 13 8.90 -16.41 -18.23
C LYS A 13 9.57 -15.63 -17.10
N LEU A 14 9.80 -14.33 -17.31
CA LEU A 14 10.45 -13.44 -16.36
C LEU A 14 9.81 -13.63 -14.99
N ILE A 15 10.59 -14.15 -14.04
CA ILE A 15 10.14 -14.30 -12.65
C ILE A 15 9.84 -12.89 -12.16
N ARG A 16 8.57 -12.64 -11.80
CA ARG A 16 8.13 -11.34 -11.29
C ARG A 16 8.96 -11.02 -10.05
N LYS A 17 9.87 -10.06 -10.14
CA LYS A 17 10.64 -9.54 -9.00
C LYS A 17 9.65 -9.05 -7.92
N ASN A 18 10.03 -9.23 -6.65
CA ASN A 18 9.28 -8.63 -5.55
C ASN A 18 9.24 -7.10 -5.78
N VAL A 19 8.05 -6.53 -5.61
CA VAL A 19 7.81 -5.08 -5.79
C VAL A 19 7.92 -4.31 -4.48
N GLU A 20 8.11 -5.02 -3.36
CA GLU A 20 8.42 -4.40 -2.07
C GLU A 20 9.80 -3.73 -2.17
N PHE A 21 9.82 -2.47 -1.78
CA PHE A 21 10.99 -1.59 -1.77
C PHE A 21 10.89 -0.84 -0.46
N ASN A 22 11.49 -1.41 0.57
CA ASN A 22 11.31 -0.99 1.96
C ASN A 22 12.27 0.15 2.32
N ALA A 23 13.24 0.45 1.45
CA ALA A 23 14.18 1.57 1.64
C ALA A 23 13.49 2.93 1.85
N CYS A 24 12.27 3.14 1.35
CA CYS A 24 11.52 4.37 1.64
C CYS A 24 11.24 4.55 3.14
N GLU A 25 10.87 3.48 3.85
CA GLU A 25 10.61 3.53 5.30
C GLU A 25 11.87 3.90 6.06
N TYR A 26 12.98 3.26 5.70
CA TYR A 26 14.27 3.49 6.33
C TYR A 26 14.83 4.90 6.08
N VAL A 27 14.77 5.37 4.83
CA VAL A 27 15.20 6.73 4.46
C VAL A 27 14.36 7.76 5.23
N ASP A 28 13.04 7.62 5.26
CA ASP A 28 12.18 8.52 6.02
C ASP A 28 12.52 8.52 7.51
N ALA A 29 12.80 7.35 8.09
CA ALA A 29 13.17 7.24 9.49
C ALA A 29 14.48 7.96 9.82
N ILE A 30 15.48 7.90 8.93
CA ILE A 30 16.74 8.65 9.09
C ILE A 30 16.50 10.15 8.95
N LEU A 31 15.70 10.58 7.97
CA LEU A 31 15.37 11.99 7.77
C LEU A 31 14.63 12.58 8.98
N LEU A 32 13.67 11.83 9.54
CA LEU A 32 12.97 12.19 10.78
C LEU A 32 13.94 12.23 11.97
N ALA A 33 14.84 11.25 12.11
CA ALA A 33 15.84 11.23 13.17
C ALA A 33 16.83 12.41 13.08
N PHE A 34 17.21 12.79 11.86
CA PHE A 34 18.03 13.97 11.59
C PHE A 34 17.31 15.24 12.03
N LYS A 35 16.03 15.40 11.67
CA LYS A 35 15.22 16.56 12.10
C LYS A 35 14.97 16.60 13.61
N ALA A 36 14.89 15.44 14.26
CA ALA A 36 14.82 15.30 15.72
C ALA A 36 16.18 15.51 16.42
N SER A 37 17.24 15.90 15.70
CA SER A 37 18.60 16.10 16.23
C SER A 37 19.26 14.84 16.83
N PHE A 38 18.76 13.64 16.54
CA PHE A 38 19.42 12.40 16.97
C PHE A 38 20.72 12.12 16.22
N LEU A 39 20.91 12.79 15.10
CA LEU A 39 22.08 12.72 14.23
C LEU A 39 22.84 14.06 14.24
N SER A 40 23.01 14.67 15.41
CA SER A 40 23.62 16.00 15.59
C SER A 40 25.04 16.14 15.05
N ASN A 41 25.75 15.01 14.88
CA ASN A 41 27.10 15.00 14.29
C ASN A 41 27.10 15.28 12.78
N TYR A 42 25.92 15.42 12.16
CA TYR A 42 25.74 15.80 10.78
C TYR A 42 25.15 17.21 10.74
N GLU A 43 25.90 18.20 10.27
CA GLU A 43 25.48 19.61 10.29
C GLU A 43 24.77 20.05 8.99
N HIS A 44 24.98 19.30 7.90
CA HIS A 44 24.41 19.60 6.59
C HIS A 44 23.10 18.85 6.36
N ALA A 45 22.29 19.35 5.41
CA ALA A 45 21.10 18.65 4.97
C ALA A 45 21.42 17.21 4.57
N MET A 46 20.56 16.27 4.99
CA MET A 46 20.73 14.86 4.62
C MET A 46 20.70 14.69 3.10
N THR A 47 21.66 13.91 2.60
CA THR A 47 21.76 13.46 1.22
C THR A 47 21.74 11.93 1.15
N TYR A 48 21.54 11.39 -0.04
CA TYR A 48 21.58 9.95 -0.27
C TYR A 48 22.93 9.34 0.15
N GLU A 49 24.02 10.00 -0.22
CA GLU A 49 25.39 9.56 0.07
C GLU A 49 25.68 9.54 1.58
N ILE A 50 25.19 10.54 2.32
CA ILE A 50 25.34 10.56 3.78
C ILE A 50 24.52 9.43 4.43
N ILE A 51 23.31 9.18 3.95
CA ILE A 51 22.48 8.06 4.43
C ILE A 51 23.17 6.72 4.16
N CYS A 52 23.77 6.51 2.98
CA CYS A 52 24.58 5.32 2.69
C CYS A 52 25.74 5.17 3.69
N ALA A 53 26.51 6.25 3.92
CA ALA A 53 27.66 6.22 4.83
C ALA A 53 27.26 5.92 6.29
N ILE A 54 26.16 6.52 6.78
CA ILE A 54 25.57 6.20 8.09
C ILE A 54 25.24 4.71 8.17
N SER A 55 24.59 4.20 7.13
CA SER A 55 24.12 2.82 7.07
C SER A 55 25.26 1.80 7.09
N GLU A 56 26.30 2.04 6.30
CA GLU A 56 27.50 1.20 6.26
C GLU A 56 28.20 1.18 7.63
N LYS A 57 28.35 2.35 8.25
CA LYS A 57 28.92 2.47 9.59
C LYS A 57 28.13 1.67 10.63
N TRP A 58 26.80 1.80 10.64
CA TRP A 58 25.95 1.05 11.57
C TRP A 58 26.03 -0.47 11.39
N ILE A 59 26.16 -0.95 10.15
CA ILE A 59 26.37 -2.37 9.87
C ILE A 59 27.73 -2.84 10.42
N GLN A 60 28.80 -2.08 10.17
CA GLN A 60 30.16 -2.44 10.58
C GLN A 60 30.31 -2.44 12.11
N GLU A 61 29.83 -1.39 12.77
CA GLU A 61 29.95 -1.22 14.23
C GLU A 61 28.90 -2.02 15.01
N ARG A 62 27.89 -2.56 14.32
CA ARG A 62 26.68 -3.15 14.92
C ARG A 62 26.01 -2.23 15.95
N ASN A 63 26.07 -0.93 15.68
CA ASN A 63 25.62 0.10 16.59
C ASN A 63 24.75 1.10 15.84
N ILE A 64 23.51 1.24 16.27
CA ILE A 64 22.55 2.23 15.76
C ILE A 64 22.28 3.20 16.90
N ILE A 65 21.99 4.46 16.57
CA ILE A 65 21.52 5.41 17.57
C ILE A 65 20.35 4.83 18.37
N SER A 66 20.44 4.91 19.69
CA SER A 66 19.50 4.21 20.58
C SER A 66 18.04 4.63 20.40
N GLN A 67 17.79 5.81 19.84
CA GLN A 67 16.47 6.38 19.61
C GLN A 67 15.77 5.80 18.36
N LEU A 68 16.51 5.18 17.44
CA LEU A 68 15.94 4.51 16.27
C LEU A 68 15.71 3.02 16.59
N LYS A 69 14.45 2.59 16.59
CA LYS A 69 14.05 1.25 17.05
C LYS A 69 13.58 0.41 15.86
N PHE A 70 14.31 -0.65 15.54
CA PHE A 70 13.91 -1.65 14.55
C PHE A 70 13.21 -2.82 15.22
N ASN A 71 12.30 -3.50 14.50
CA ASN A 71 11.73 -4.77 14.99
C ASN A 71 12.83 -5.79 15.32
N ASN A 72 13.83 -5.90 14.46
CA ASN A 72 15.07 -6.61 14.69
C ASN A 72 16.24 -5.86 14.04
N PHE A 73 17.40 -5.83 14.70
CA PHE A 73 18.62 -5.27 14.12
C PHE A 73 18.98 -5.91 12.77
N SER A 74 18.71 -7.20 12.58
CA SER A 74 18.96 -7.90 11.31
C SER A 74 18.22 -7.28 10.12
N ASP A 75 17.12 -6.56 10.36
CA ASP A 75 16.34 -5.92 9.31
C ASP A 75 17.13 -4.80 8.61
N LEU A 76 18.11 -4.19 9.30
CA LEU A 76 18.96 -3.13 8.73
C LEU A 76 19.64 -3.59 7.43
N GLN A 77 20.15 -4.82 7.37
CA GLN A 77 20.81 -5.33 6.17
C GLN A 77 19.88 -5.38 4.97
N HIS A 78 18.60 -5.70 5.18
CA HIS A 78 17.59 -5.71 4.12
C HIS A 78 17.28 -4.29 3.64
N TYR A 79 17.16 -3.32 4.54
CA TYR A 79 16.98 -1.92 4.18
C TYR A 79 18.16 -1.36 3.38
N VAL A 80 19.39 -1.67 3.80
CA VAL A 80 20.60 -1.21 3.11
C VAL A 80 20.76 -1.86 1.74
N ALA A 81 20.44 -3.15 1.61
CA ALA A 81 20.42 -3.82 0.32
C ALA A 81 19.40 -3.15 -0.63
N ASP A 82 18.20 -2.83 -0.14
CA ASP A 82 17.19 -2.12 -0.92
C ASP A 82 17.64 -0.71 -1.31
N LEU A 83 18.31 0.02 -0.40
CA LEU A 83 18.80 1.40 -0.62
C LEU A 83 19.57 1.52 -1.94
N LEU A 84 20.42 0.53 -2.23
CA LEU A 84 21.30 0.50 -3.40
C LEU A 84 20.57 0.16 -4.72
N THR A 85 19.31 -0.29 -4.68
CA THR A 85 18.61 -0.77 -5.89
C THR A 85 18.01 0.34 -6.74
N LYS A 86 17.66 1.50 -6.13
CA LYS A 86 16.94 2.60 -6.80
C LYS A 86 17.41 3.98 -6.28
N PRO A 87 18.69 4.34 -6.45
CA PRO A 87 19.28 5.55 -5.88
C PRO A 87 18.57 6.83 -6.31
N ASP A 88 18.19 6.96 -7.59
CA ASP A 88 17.59 8.19 -8.12
C ASP A 88 16.24 8.51 -7.48
N ILE A 89 15.42 7.47 -7.24
CA ILE A 89 14.13 7.62 -6.55
C ILE A 89 14.35 8.11 -5.12
N LEU A 90 15.36 7.59 -4.43
CA LEU A 90 15.66 7.99 -3.05
C LEU A 90 16.26 9.39 -2.98
N LYS A 91 17.16 9.75 -3.91
CA LYS A 91 17.70 11.11 -4.04
C LYS A 91 16.60 12.14 -4.19
N GLN A 92 15.65 11.90 -5.11
CA GLN A 92 14.51 12.79 -5.30
C GLN A 92 13.63 12.83 -4.05
N ARG A 93 13.36 11.69 -3.40
CA ARG A 93 12.59 11.63 -2.16
C ARG A 93 13.21 12.46 -1.05
N ILE A 94 14.52 12.35 -0.84
CA ILE A 94 15.27 13.10 0.19
C ILE A 94 15.20 14.60 -0.10
N LYS A 95 15.42 15.00 -1.37
CA LYS A 95 15.29 16.40 -1.80
C LYS A 95 13.90 16.95 -1.48
N THR A 96 12.84 16.26 -1.93
CA THR A 96 11.47 16.68 -1.68
C THR A 96 11.16 16.76 -0.18
N PHE A 97 11.62 15.79 0.62
CA PHE A 97 11.43 15.82 2.07
C PHE A 97 12.06 17.09 2.67
N ASN A 98 13.32 17.38 2.32
CA ASN A 98 14.03 18.56 2.83
C ASN A 98 13.31 19.87 2.47
N GLU A 99 12.69 19.95 1.29
CA GLU A 99 11.91 21.10 0.83
C GLU A 99 10.58 21.26 1.59
N LEU A 100 9.85 20.17 1.83
CA LEU A 100 8.49 20.21 2.38
C LEU A 100 8.43 20.23 3.91
N ILE A 101 9.39 19.61 4.58
CA ILE A 101 9.27 19.31 6.02
C ILE A 101 9.18 20.56 6.89
N SER A 102 9.79 21.68 6.45
CA SER A 102 9.71 22.99 7.11
C SER A 102 8.30 23.59 7.10
N THR A 103 7.45 23.19 6.15
CA THR A 103 6.06 23.63 6.03
C THR A 103 5.07 22.65 6.66
N SER A 104 5.56 21.51 7.15
CA SER A 104 4.72 20.51 7.81
C SER A 104 4.32 20.95 9.22
N THR A 105 3.19 20.46 9.72
CA THR A 105 2.72 20.70 11.09
C THR A 105 3.36 19.75 12.12
N ILE A 106 4.35 18.96 11.70
CA ILE A 106 5.03 17.99 12.58
C ILE A 106 6.04 18.73 13.44
N LYS A 107 5.95 18.48 14.74
CA LYS A 107 6.91 19.00 15.72
C LYS A 107 8.07 18.04 15.84
N PHE A 108 9.30 18.55 15.74
CA PHE A 108 10.51 17.72 15.88
C PHE A 108 11.15 17.84 17.27
N GLU A 109 10.67 18.78 18.07
CA GLU A 109 11.09 18.95 19.45
C GLU A 109 10.52 17.82 20.32
N ASN A 110 11.28 17.42 21.33
CA ASN A 110 10.86 16.45 22.33
C ASN A 110 10.51 15.05 21.79
N ILE A 111 10.98 14.67 20.60
CA ILE A 111 10.93 13.27 20.16
C ILE A 111 11.90 12.46 21.02
N VAL A 112 11.48 11.28 21.48
CA VAL A 112 12.32 10.35 22.27
C VAL A 112 12.73 9.12 21.48
N ALA A 113 11.88 8.66 20.56
CA ALA A 113 12.15 7.49 19.76
C ALA A 113 11.39 7.52 18.44
N ILE A 114 11.96 6.87 17.42
CA ILE A 114 11.33 6.58 16.14
C ILE A 114 11.35 5.07 15.95
N TYR A 115 10.17 4.46 15.84
CA TYR A 115 9.99 3.03 15.67
C TYR A 115 9.76 2.70 14.19
N ILE A 116 10.61 1.84 13.63
CA ILE A 116 10.49 1.31 12.26
C ILE A 116 9.77 -0.03 12.35
N SER A 117 8.44 0.03 12.26
CA SER A 117 7.56 -1.09 12.58
C SER A 117 7.18 -1.90 11.33
N GLY A 118 7.00 -1.22 10.19
CA GLY A 118 6.51 -1.82 8.95
C GLY A 118 5.21 -2.63 9.14
N LYS A 119 4.97 -3.61 8.26
CA LYS A 119 3.74 -4.44 8.28
C LYS A 119 3.66 -5.44 9.44
N LYS A 120 4.80 -5.86 9.99
CA LYS A 120 4.88 -6.90 11.04
C LYS A 120 5.51 -6.33 12.31
N ASN A 121 4.82 -5.37 12.91
CA ASN A 121 5.28 -4.72 14.13
C ASN A 121 5.51 -5.74 15.28
N THR A 122 6.73 -5.77 15.83
CA THR A 122 7.08 -6.55 17.01
C THR A 122 7.19 -5.70 18.27
N HIS A 123 7.26 -4.37 18.15
CA HIS A 123 7.40 -3.46 19.28
C HIS A 123 6.17 -3.49 20.19
N GLU A 124 6.38 -3.89 21.45
CA GLU A 124 5.33 -4.03 22.44
C GLU A 124 4.59 -2.72 22.71
N LYS A 125 5.31 -1.59 22.71
CA LYS A 125 4.72 -0.27 22.89
C LYS A 125 3.73 0.09 21.78
N ILE A 126 4.08 -0.22 20.54
CA ILE A 126 3.22 0.03 19.36
C ILE A 126 2.05 -0.98 19.31
N LYS A 127 2.25 -2.23 19.76
CA LYS A 127 1.16 -3.18 19.93
C LYS A 127 0.15 -2.69 20.97
N ASN A 128 0.64 -2.18 22.10
CA ASN A 128 -0.21 -1.63 23.16
C ASN A 128 -0.94 -0.36 22.73
N LEU A 129 -0.27 0.52 21.97
CA LEU A 129 -0.88 1.68 21.32
C LEU A 129 -2.09 1.24 20.47
N ASN A 130 -1.91 0.19 19.66
CA ASN A 130 -2.91 -0.27 18.69
C ASN A 130 -3.81 -1.42 19.16
N LYS A 131 -3.79 -1.80 20.44
CA LYS A 131 -4.43 -3.04 20.94
C LYS A 131 -5.92 -3.20 20.62
N ASN A 132 -6.64 -2.08 20.46
CA ASN A 132 -8.08 -2.05 20.19
C ASN A 132 -8.40 -1.49 18.79
N ILE A 133 -7.40 -1.37 17.93
CA ILE A 133 -7.53 -0.83 16.58
C ILE A 133 -7.31 -1.99 15.61
N ASP A 134 -8.25 -2.25 14.69
CA ASP A 134 -7.98 -3.21 13.61
C ASP A 134 -6.72 -2.76 12.87
N ASN A 135 -5.75 -3.66 12.70
CA ASN A 135 -4.46 -3.42 12.06
C ASN A 135 -4.57 -2.69 10.71
N LYS A 136 -5.72 -2.78 10.03
CA LYS A 136 -5.94 -2.06 8.78
C LYS A 136 -6.16 -0.55 8.94
N HIS A 137 -6.48 -0.07 10.15
CA HIS A 137 -6.51 1.36 10.47
C HIS A 137 -5.16 1.85 11.01
N ALA A 138 -4.39 0.99 11.68
CA ALA A 138 -3.03 1.26 12.14
C ALA A 138 -2.01 1.14 10.98
N LYS A 139 -2.06 2.10 10.04
CA LYS A 139 -1.35 2.05 8.75
C LYS A 139 0.06 2.62 8.73
N SER A 140 0.53 3.10 9.87
CA SER A 140 1.82 3.77 9.96
C SER A 140 2.95 2.77 9.83
N ASP A 141 3.89 3.06 8.96
CA ASP A 141 5.09 2.27 8.76
C ASP A 141 6.15 2.64 9.82
N LEU A 142 6.15 3.92 10.23
CA LEU A 142 6.93 4.47 11.33
C LEU A 142 6.03 5.07 12.41
N TYR A 143 6.51 5.04 13.66
CA TYR A 143 5.86 5.71 14.80
C TYR A 143 6.86 6.62 15.50
N ILE A 144 6.47 7.86 15.73
CA ILE A 144 7.25 8.90 16.40
C ILE A 144 6.69 9.07 17.81
N GLU A 145 7.51 8.84 18.82
CA GLU A 145 7.13 9.01 20.22
C GLU A 145 7.67 10.34 20.75
N TYR A 146 6.82 11.10 21.43
CA TYR A 146 7.18 12.34 22.13
C TYR A 146 7.37 12.12 23.63
N LYS A 147 8.15 12.99 24.29
CA LYS A 147 8.39 12.97 25.75
C LYS A 147 7.10 13.01 26.58
N CYS A 148 6.03 13.61 26.06
CA CYS A 148 4.71 13.66 26.72
C CYS A 148 3.96 12.32 26.66
N GLY A 149 4.47 11.31 25.96
CA GLY A 149 3.83 10.02 25.74
C GLY A 149 2.94 9.95 24.50
N ASP A 150 2.73 11.09 23.82
CA ASP A 150 1.98 11.13 22.57
C ASP A 150 2.72 10.45 21.42
N PHE A 151 1.94 9.96 20.47
CA PHE A 151 2.44 9.35 19.25
C PHE A 151 1.98 10.10 18.00
N VAL A 152 2.83 10.05 16.98
CA VAL A 152 2.47 10.38 15.60
C VAL A 152 2.84 9.20 14.71
N GLY A 153 1.92 8.80 13.86
CA GLY A 153 2.13 7.81 12.82
C GLY A 153 2.66 8.45 11.54
N TRP A 154 3.53 7.74 10.83
CA TRP A 154 4.05 8.15 9.54
C TRP A 154 3.94 6.98 8.54
N SER A 155 3.15 7.16 7.49
CA SER A 155 2.97 6.18 6.41
C SER A 155 3.85 6.53 5.20
N CYS A 156 4.70 5.60 4.83
CA CYS A 156 5.67 5.72 3.75
C CYS A 156 5.07 5.14 2.46
N LYS A 157 4.74 5.99 1.49
CA LYS A 157 4.39 5.52 0.14
C LYS A 157 5.59 5.64 -0.78
N GLN A 158 5.80 4.61 -1.59
CA GLN A 158 6.91 4.56 -2.55
C GLN A 158 6.83 5.68 -3.60
N CYS A 159 5.61 6.05 -4.00
CA CYS A 159 5.33 7.13 -4.94
C CYS A 159 3.85 7.55 -4.85
N VAL A 160 3.49 8.65 -5.52
CA VAL A 160 2.11 9.15 -5.64
C VAL A 160 1.11 8.12 -6.21
N ASN A 161 1.60 7.18 -7.02
CA ASN A 161 0.77 6.14 -7.66
C ASN A 161 0.59 4.89 -6.78
N ALA A 162 1.24 4.84 -5.62
CA ALA A 162 1.11 3.72 -4.70
C ALA A 162 -0.34 3.57 -4.24
N THR A 163 -0.74 2.31 -3.98
CA THR A 163 -2.06 2.03 -3.41
C THR A 163 -2.17 2.70 -2.04
N LYS A 164 -3.17 3.58 -1.88
CA LYS A 164 -3.46 4.26 -0.62
C LYS A 164 -4.00 3.27 0.40
N SER A 165 -4.89 2.37 -0.03
CA SER A 165 -5.33 1.25 0.79
C SER A 165 -6.00 0.12 0.02
N ASN A 166 -6.14 -1.04 0.68
CA ASN A 166 -6.80 -2.20 0.10
C ASN A 166 -7.61 -3.03 1.09
N TYR A 167 -8.84 -3.41 0.72
CA TYR A 167 -9.76 -4.20 1.56
C TYR A 167 -10.48 -5.27 0.77
N SER A 168 -10.67 -6.45 1.38
CA SER A 168 -11.48 -7.50 0.78
C SER A 168 -12.93 -7.07 0.66
N VAL A 169 -13.45 -7.14 -0.56
CA VAL A 169 -14.85 -6.83 -0.86
C VAL A 169 -15.78 -7.80 -0.13
N HIS A 170 -15.47 -9.10 -0.19
CA HIS A 170 -16.27 -10.14 0.47
C HIS A 170 -16.32 -9.96 2.00
N LYS A 171 -15.24 -9.47 2.62
CA LYS A 171 -15.25 -9.21 4.07
C LYS A 171 -16.17 -8.05 4.43
N ILE A 172 -16.24 -7.01 3.58
CA ILE A 172 -17.12 -5.85 3.80
C ILE A 172 -18.58 -6.25 3.60
N LEU A 173 -18.88 -7.05 2.58
CA LEU A 173 -20.24 -7.53 2.29
C LEU A 173 -20.72 -8.62 3.28
N GLY A 174 -19.84 -9.15 4.12
CA GLY A 174 -20.19 -10.13 5.15
C GLY A 174 -20.32 -11.58 4.63
N PRO A 175 -20.48 -12.55 5.55
CA PRO A 175 -20.31 -13.97 5.27
C PRO A 175 -21.39 -14.55 4.33
N GLN A 176 -22.64 -14.11 4.46
CA GLN A 176 -23.74 -14.61 3.63
C GLN A 176 -23.52 -14.27 2.15
N ILE A 177 -23.25 -12.99 1.85
CA ILE A 177 -22.96 -12.53 0.48
C ILE A 177 -21.64 -13.13 -0.03
N SER A 178 -20.61 -13.20 0.82
CA SER A 178 -19.34 -13.86 0.48
C SER A 178 -19.53 -15.30 0.02
N ASN A 179 -20.36 -16.08 0.72
CA ASN A 179 -20.63 -17.48 0.36
C ASN A 179 -21.34 -17.57 -1.00
N LYS A 180 -22.38 -16.75 -1.21
CA LYS A 180 -23.10 -16.67 -2.49
C LYS A 180 -22.16 -16.35 -3.66
N LEU A 181 -21.33 -15.31 -3.51
CA LEU A 181 -20.37 -14.91 -4.54
C LEU A 181 -19.33 -16.01 -4.82
N ASN A 182 -18.85 -16.71 -3.79
CA ASN A 182 -17.90 -17.82 -3.98
C ASN A 182 -18.54 -19.02 -4.69
N MET A 183 -19.81 -19.31 -4.46
CA MET A 183 -20.54 -20.35 -5.20
C MET A 183 -20.63 -20.00 -6.69
N ILE A 184 -21.10 -18.79 -7.03
CA ILE A 184 -21.21 -18.32 -8.43
C ILE A 184 -19.83 -18.35 -9.11
N LYS A 185 -18.79 -17.90 -8.42
CA LYS A 185 -17.41 -17.91 -8.93
C LYS A 185 -16.94 -19.35 -9.22
N LYS A 186 -17.19 -20.28 -8.30
CA LYS A 186 -16.79 -21.69 -8.44
C LYS A 186 -17.51 -22.34 -9.62
N GLU A 187 -18.81 -22.09 -9.76
CA GLU A 187 -19.63 -22.59 -10.86
C GLU A 187 -19.13 -22.06 -12.21
N LEU A 188 -18.94 -20.75 -12.34
CA LEU A 188 -18.39 -20.11 -13.53
C LEU A 188 -17.03 -20.70 -13.94
N LEU A 189 -16.13 -20.89 -12.97
CA LEU A 189 -14.83 -21.49 -13.23
C LEU A 189 -14.95 -22.95 -13.67
N THR A 190 -15.83 -23.73 -13.03
CA THR A 190 -15.99 -25.16 -13.29
C THR A 190 -16.64 -25.40 -14.66
N SER A 191 -17.68 -24.64 -15.00
CA SER A 191 -18.38 -24.76 -16.28
C SER A 191 -17.52 -24.36 -17.48
N ASN A 192 -16.49 -23.54 -17.26
CA ASN A 192 -15.50 -23.16 -18.27
C ASN A 192 -14.23 -24.05 -18.27
N GLY A 193 -14.25 -25.19 -17.58
CA GLY A 193 -13.14 -26.15 -17.59
C GLY A 193 -11.98 -25.84 -16.64
N PHE A 194 -12.16 -24.91 -15.70
CA PHE A 194 -11.13 -24.50 -14.72
C PHE A 194 -11.49 -24.86 -13.26
N PRO A 195 -11.83 -26.12 -12.92
CA PRO A 195 -12.28 -26.50 -11.58
C PRO A 195 -11.20 -26.36 -10.49
N LYS A 196 -9.93 -26.30 -10.89
CA LYS A 196 -8.77 -26.14 -10.00
C LYS A 196 -7.84 -25.07 -10.53
N PHE A 197 -7.09 -24.44 -9.63
CA PHE A 197 -6.10 -23.44 -10.01
C PHE A 197 -4.92 -24.08 -10.75
N SER A 198 -4.57 -23.50 -11.88
CA SER A 198 -3.35 -23.75 -12.63
C SER A 198 -2.69 -22.42 -12.99
N LYS A 199 -1.37 -22.33 -12.85
CA LYS A 199 -0.62 -21.11 -13.24
C LYS A 199 -0.60 -20.91 -14.76
N GLN A 200 -0.75 -21.97 -15.54
CA GLN A 200 -0.72 -21.93 -17.00
C GLN A 200 -2.01 -21.31 -17.55
N ASP A 201 -3.14 -21.61 -16.90
CA ASP A 201 -4.48 -21.15 -17.31
C ASP A 201 -4.84 -19.75 -16.82
N ARG A 202 -3.90 -19.03 -16.19
CA ARG A 202 -4.17 -17.75 -15.54
C ARG A 202 -4.78 -16.73 -16.50
N ASP A 203 -4.29 -16.65 -17.72
CA ASP A 203 -4.73 -15.65 -18.68
C ASP A 203 -6.14 -15.97 -19.18
N SER A 204 -6.42 -17.23 -19.52
CA SER A 204 -7.77 -17.71 -19.87
C SER A 204 -8.77 -17.54 -18.73
N VAL A 205 -8.36 -17.83 -17.49
CA VAL A 205 -9.20 -17.63 -16.31
C VAL A 205 -9.49 -16.15 -16.08
N ASN A 206 -8.50 -15.26 -16.24
CA ASN A 206 -8.72 -13.82 -16.10
C ASN A 206 -9.71 -13.29 -17.15
N GLU A 207 -9.65 -13.82 -18.38
CA GLU A 207 -10.50 -13.41 -19.49
C GLU A 207 -12.00 -13.61 -19.20
N LEU A 208 -12.35 -14.67 -18.43
CA LEU A 208 -13.73 -14.90 -17.97
C LEU A 208 -14.30 -13.74 -17.13
N PHE A 209 -13.41 -12.91 -16.59
CA PHE A 209 -13.76 -11.78 -15.73
C PHE A 209 -13.38 -10.43 -16.33
N TYR A 210 -13.12 -10.35 -17.64
CA TYR A 210 -12.98 -9.06 -18.28
C TYR A 210 -14.32 -8.31 -18.29
N PRO A 211 -14.33 -6.98 -18.09
CA PRO A 211 -15.55 -6.22 -17.90
C PRO A 211 -16.40 -6.09 -19.16
N ASN A 212 -15.81 -6.30 -20.34
CA ASN A 212 -16.49 -6.41 -21.62
C ASN A 212 -17.12 -7.80 -21.87
N LYS A 213 -16.95 -8.75 -20.94
CA LYS A 213 -17.63 -10.04 -20.94
C LYS A 213 -18.64 -10.09 -19.81
N GLU A 214 -19.89 -10.31 -20.16
CA GLU A 214 -20.91 -10.58 -19.14
C GLU A 214 -20.58 -11.86 -18.39
N ASN A 215 -20.59 -11.78 -17.06
CA ASN A 215 -20.53 -12.95 -16.21
C ASN A 215 -21.37 -12.72 -14.96
N LEU A 216 -22.01 -13.79 -14.48
CA LEU A 216 -22.92 -13.75 -13.34
C LEU A 216 -22.24 -13.28 -12.06
N TYR A 217 -20.93 -13.50 -11.92
CA TYR A 217 -20.19 -13.05 -10.75
C TYR A 217 -20.10 -11.52 -10.66
N TRP A 218 -19.76 -10.84 -11.76
CA TRP A 218 -19.76 -9.37 -11.82
C TRP A 218 -21.16 -8.77 -11.76
N ALA A 219 -22.14 -9.39 -12.42
CA ALA A 219 -23.52 -8.94 -12.30
C ALA A 219 -24.00 -8.98 -10.84
N GLN A 220 -23.80 -10.12 -10.16
CA GLN A 220 -24.16 -10.24 -8.75
C GLN A 220 -23.35 -9.29 -7.87
N LEU A 221 -22.04 -9.15 -8.11
CA LEU A 221 -21.22 -8.27 -7.28
C LEU A 221 -21.68 -6.80 -7.40
N ARG A 222 -21.97 -6.31 -8.61
CA ARG A 222 -22.50 -4.95 -8.81
C ARG A 222 -23.77 -4.70 -8.01
N LEU A 223 -24.70 -5.66 -8.02
CA LEU A 223 -25.94 -5.58 -7.23
C LEU A 223 -25.63 -5.44 -5.72
N GLU A 224 -24.74 -6.28 -5.19
CA GLU A 224 -24.39 -6.24 -3.76
C GLU A 224 -23.64 -4.95 -3.38
N LEU A 225 -22.79 -4.43 -4.29
CA LEU A 225 -22.11 -3.15 -4.09
C LEU A 225 -23.10 -1.98 -4.06
N ALA A 226 -24.14 -2.00 -4.90
CA ALA A 226 -25.19 -0.99 -4.89
C ALA A 226 -26.02 -1.05 -3.59
N ASN A 227 -26.40 -2.25 -3.15
CA ASN A 227 -27.18 -2.45 -1.93
C ASN A 227 -26.40 -2.05 -0.66
N ALA A 228 -25.08 -2.25 -0.64
CA ALA A 228 -24.22 -1.95 0.51
C ALA A 228 -23.45 -0.63 0.37
N ASN A 229 -23.88 0.30 -0.50
CA ASN A 229 -23.08 1.46 -0.89
C ASN A 229 -22.63 2.33 0.30
N GLN A 230 -23.54 2.68 1.22
CA GLN A 230 -23.21 3.48 2.40
C GLN A 230 -22.23 2.78 3.34
N LEU A 231 -22.40 1.47 3.56
CA LEU A 231 -21.48 0.66 4.35
C LEU A 231 -20.08 0.66 3.72
N ILE A 232 -20.01 0.46 2.40
CA ILE A 232 -18.75 0.47 1.67
C ILE A 232 -18.06 1.82 1.80
N ILE A 233 -18.78 2.93 1.57
CA ILE A 233 -18.25 4.28 1.74
C ILE A 233 -17.66 4.44 3.15
N SER A 234 -18.43 4.15 4.20
CA SER A 234 -17.98 4.26 5.59
C SER A 234 -16.68 3.49 5.83
N VAL A 235 -16.62 2.23 5.39
CA VAL A 235 -15.40 1.43 5.54
C VAL A 235 -14.24 2.03 4.75
N LEU A 236 -14.42 2.41 3.47
CA LEU A 236 -13.32 2.96 2.66
C LEU A 236 -12.77 4.27 3.24
N LEU A 237 -13.62 5.13 3.82
CA LEU A 237 -13.23 6.37 4.47
C LEU A 237 -12.47 6.12 5.78
N ASP A 238 -13.02 5.29 6.69
CA ASP A 238 -12.36 4.90 7.94
C ASP A 238 -10.95 4.38 7.69
N CYS A 239 -10.82 3.70 6.56
CA CYS A 239 -9.58 3.16 6.11
C CYS A 239 -8.67 4.26 5.58
N LEU A 240 -9.06 5.01 4.56
CA LEU A 240 -8.22 6.06 3.94
C LEU A 240 -7.64 7.04 4.95
N TYR A 241 -8.46 7.48 5.92
CA TYR A 241 -8.11 8.54 6.85
C TYR A 241 -7.71 8.03 8.25
N GLY A 242 -7.62 6.71 8.43
CA GLY A 242 -7.27 6.12 9.73
C GLY A 242 -8.18 6.61 10.86
N ALA A 243 -9.47 6.83 10.60
CA ALA A 243 -10.38 7.55 11.50
C ALA A 243 -10.55 6.93 12.91
N LYS A 244 -10.03 5.71 13.12
CA LYS A 244 -10.09 4.98 14.39
C LYS A 244 -8.77 5.05 15.18
N THR A 245 -7.74 5.75 14.69
CA THR A 245 -6.53 5.99 15.47
C THR A 245 -6.72 7.19 16.38
N HIS A 246 -6.19 7.09 17.60
CA HIS A 246 -6.21 8.17 18.59
C HIS A 246 -4.98 9.11 18.46
N TYR A 247 -4.24 8.95 17.36
CA TYR A 247 -3.05 9.73 17.02
C TYR A 247 -3.09 10.15 15.55
N ASN A 248 -2.36 11.21 15.22
CA ASN A 248 -2.27 11.72 13.85
C ASN A 248 -1.41 10.81 12.97
N ILE A 249 -1.80 10.64 11.71
CA ILE A 249 -1.08 9.89 10.69
C ILE A 249 -0.75 10.84 9.55
N TYR A 250 0.55 11.07 9.34
CA TYR A 250 1.06 11.75 8.16
C TYR A 250 1.42 10.71 7.11
N GLU A 251 1.21 11.04 5.84
CA GLU A 251 1.61 10.22 4.70
C GLU A 251 2.59 10.99 3.84
N PHE A 252 3.73 10.37 3.51
CA PHE A 252 4.71 10.90 2.58
C PHE A 252 4.87 9.97 1.38
N ASP A 253 4.53 10.47 0.20
CA ASP A 253 4.58 9.71 -1.05
C ASP A 253 5.77 10.05 -1.95
N GLY A 254 6.75 10.78 -1.42
CA GLY A 254 7.91 11.25 -2.16
C GLY A 254 7.68 12.57 -2.90
N THR A 255 6.43 13.04 -2.97
CA THR A 255 6.03 14.29 -3.62
C THR A 255 5.30 15.26 -2.70
N SER A 256 4.56 14.75 -1.70
CA SER A 256 3.78 15.56 -0.77
C SER A 256 3.71 14.91 0.61
N ILE A 257 3.62 15.73 1.66
CA ILE A 257 3.33 15.29 3.03
C ILE A 257 1.89 15.70 3.36
N THR A 258 1.02 14.74 3.61
CA THR A 258 -0.41 15.00 3.91
C THR A 258 -0.75 14.49 5.31
N ASN A 259 -1.47 15.28 6.10
CA ASN A 259 -2.11 14.77 7.33
C ASN A 259 -3.42 14.09 6.97
N ASN A 260 -3.49 12.78 7.19
CA ASN A 260 -4.65 11.97 6.87
C ASN A 260 -5.63 11.81 8.04
N SER A 261 -5.32 12.33 9.24
CA SER A 261 -6.15 12.13 10.42
C SER A 261 -7.27 13.16 10.57
N ASN A 262 -8.33 12.75 11.27
CA ASN A 262 -9.42 13.60 11.77
C ASN A 262 -10.11 14.47 10.70
N HIS A 263 -10.23 13.97 9.48
CA HIS A 263 -11.08 14.60 8.46
C HIS A 263 -12.54 14.34 8.80
N ALA A 264 -13.24 15.38 9.27
CA ALA A 264 -14.69 15.35 9.47
C ALA A 264 -15.39 15.28 8.11
N ILE A 265 -15.58 14.07 7.60
CA ILE A 265 -16.15 13.85 6.27
C ILE A 265 -17.66 13.68 6.42
N ASN A 266 -18.42 14.53 5.72
CA ASN A 266 -19.85 14.33 5.59
C ASN A 266 -20.10 13.18 4.59
N ILE A 267 -20.37 11.99 5.11
CA ILE A 267 -20.59 10.78 4.31
C ILE A 267 -21.67 10.95 3.24
N ASN A 268 -22.67 11.81 3.47
CA ASN A 268 -23.76 12.05 2.53
C ASN A 268 -23.32 12.84 1.28
N LYS A 269 -22.14 13.48 1.32
CA LYS A 269 -21.54 14.17 0.17
C LYS A 269 -20.53 13.29 -0.58
N VAL A 270 -20.24 12.09 -0.06
CA VAL A 270 -19.28 11.17 -0.66
C VAL A 270 -19.96 10.35 -1.74
N ILE A 271 -19.35 10.31 -2.91
CA ILE A 271 -19.86 9.54 -4.06
C ILE A 271 -18.98 8.31 -4.24
N PHE A 272 -19.59 7.13 -4.27
CA PHE A 272 -18.94 5.89 -4.67
C PHE A 272 -19.76 5.19 -5.76
N GLU A 273 -19.26 5.21 -6.98
CA GLU A 273 -19.98 4.73 -8.17
C GLU A 273 -19.05 4.06 -9.18
N GLU A 274 -19.59 3.18 -10.01
CA GLU A 274 -18.85 2.62 -11.15
C GLU A 274 -18.57 3.73 -12.15
N TYR A 275 -17.34 3.82 -12.66
CA TYR A 275 -16.93 4.95 -13.49
C TYR A 275 -16.38 4.50 -14.84
N ALA A 276 -17.22 4.61 -15.88
CA ALA A 276 -16.95 4.12 -17.23
C ALA A 276 -15.60 4.57 -17.82
N PRO A 277 -15.15 5.84 -17.67
CA PRO A 277 -13.87 6.28 -18.24
C PRO A 277 -12.65 5.49 -17.76
N TYR A 278 -12.67 4.93 -16.55
CA TYR A 278 -11.55 4.12 -16.04
C TYR A 278 -11.41 2.76 -16.72
N TYR A 279 -12.42 2.30 -17.44
CA TYR A 279 -12.33 1.09 -18.26
C TYR A 279 -11.56 1.31 -19.57
N MET A 280 -11.27 2.55 -19.95
CA MET A 280 -10.60 2.87 -21.20
C MET A 280 -9.08 2.97 -21.06
N THR A 281 -8.36 2.55 -22.09
CA THR A 281 -6.93 2.84 -22.29
C THR A 281 -6.75 4.29 -22.73
N HIS A 282 -5.50 4.74 -22.84
CA HIS A 282 -5.20 6.09 -23.33
C HIS A 282 -5.64 6.30 -24.80
N ASN A 283 -5.81 5.21 -25.55
CA ASN A 283 -6.29 5.23 -26.94
C ASN A 283 -7.82 5.10 -27.05
N GLY A 284 -8.55 5.06 -25.92
CA GLY A 284 -10.01 4.94 -25.91
C GLY A 284 -10.54 3.51 -26.05
N GLU A 285 -9.67 2.49 -26.06
CA GLU A 285 -10.08 1.08 -26.13
C GLU A 285 -10.43 0.53 -24.74
N PHE A 286 -11.33 -0.46 -24.67
CA PHE A 286 -11.60 -1.15 -23.42
C PHE A 286 -10.38 -1.94 -22.91
N ARG A 287 -10.13 -1.85 -21.61
CA ARG A 287 -9.09 -2.63 -20.93
C ARG A 287 -9.49 -4.10 -20.84
N ASN A 288 -8.63 -4.97 -21.38
CA ASN A 288 -8.67 -6.40 -21.14
C ASN A 288 -8.08 -6.73 -19.77
N ALA A 289 -8.83 -6.41 -18.71
CA ALA A 289 -8.39 -6.59 -17.34
C ALA A 289 -9.51 -7.17 -16.47
N ALA A 290 -9.19 -8.19 -15.68
CA ALA A 290 -10.12 -8.82 -14.74
C ALA A 290 -10.38 -7.92 -13.51
N LYS A 291 -11.02 -6.77 -13.74
CA LYS A 291 -11.26 -5.70 -12.76
C LYS A 291 -12.56 -4.97 -13.04
N LEU A 292 -13.19 -4.46 -11.97
CA LEU A 292 -14.15 -3.37 -12.07
C LEU A 292 -13.49 -2.06 -11.65
N PHE A 293 -13.97 -0.93 -12.19
CA PHE A 293 -13.44 0.40 -11.85
C PHE A 293 -14.53 1.32 -11.33
N TYR A 294 -14.30 1.77 -10.10
CA TYR A 294 -15.17 2.69 -9.39
C TYR A 294 -14.42 4.00 -9.12
N ARG A 295 -15.17 5.06 -8.90
CA ARG A 295 -14.66 6.35 -8.44
C ARG A 295 -15.22 6.63 -7.05
N LEU A 296 -14.32 7.02 -6.15
CA LEU A 296 -14.67 7.55 -4.84
C LEU A 296 -14.34 9.05 -4.82
N CYS A 297 -15.35 9.91 -4.63
CA CYS A 297 -15.17 11.35 -4.50
C CYS A 297 -15.41 11.75 -3.04
N VAL A 298 -14.40 12.36 -2.42
CA VAL A 298 -14.45 12.86 -1.04
C VAL A 298 -14.05 14.32 -1.08
N ASP A 299 -15.02 15.20 -0.81
CA ASP A 299 -14.87 16.65 -1.02
C ASP A 299 -14.38 16.94 -2.46
N GLU A 300 -13.25 17.62 -2.61
CA GLU A 300 -12.64 17.92 -3.91
C GLU A 300 -11.71 16.80 -4.43
N LYS A 301 -11.42 15.79 -3.60
CA LYS A 301 -10.50 14.70 -3.95
C LYS A 301 -11.22 13.59 -4.68
N LYS A 302 -10.61 13.11 -5.76
CA LYS A 302 -11.07 11.96 -6.54
C LYS A 302 -10.08 10.81 -6.38
N TYR A 303 -10.62 9.63 -6.14
CA TYR A 303 -9.86 8.40 -6.03
C TYR A 303 -10.37 7.39 -7.06
N ARG A 304 -9.44 6.71 -7.72
CA ARG A 304 -9.75 5.53 -8.52
C ARG A 304 -9.76 4.30 -7.61
N VAL A 305 -10.86 3.57 -7.59
CA VAL A 305 -11.00 2.32 -6.84
C VAL A 305 -11.08 1.16 -7.83
N GLU A 306 -10.01 0.36 -7.90
CA GLU A 306 -10.04 -0.88 -8.67
C GLU A 306 -10.58 -2.02 -7.80
N ILE A 307 -11.60 -2.72 -8.28
CA ILE A 307 -12.05 -3.97 -7.67
C ILE A 307 -11.39 -5.12 -8.41
N ARG A 308 -10.39 -5.75 -7.79
CA ARG A 308 -9.55 -6.75 -8.45
C ARG A 308 -9.08 -7.85 -7.50
N TRP A 309 -8.78 -9.02 -8.03
CA TRP A 309 -8.17 -10.08 -7.23
C TRP A 309 -6.71 -9.76 -6.84
N LYS A 310 -6.38 -10.05 -5.58
CA LYS A 310 -5.01 -10.08 -5.06
C LYS A 310 -4.65 -11.54 -4.75
N GLY A 311 -4.15 -12.24 -5.75
CA GLY A 311 -3.87 -13.68 -5.68
C GLY A 311 -4.43 -14.44 -6.89
N ASN A 312 -4.64 -15.75 -6.74
CA ASN A 312 -5.35 -16.54 -7.74
C ASN A 312 -6.87 -16.37 -7.56
N ILE A 313 -7.62 -16.28 -8.67
CA ILE A 313 -9.07 -16.01 -8.66
C ILE A 313 -9.86 -17.12 -7.92
N HIS A 314 -9.42 -18.38 -8.02
CA HIS A 314 -10.04 -19.53 -7.37
C HIS A 314 -10.21 -19.31 -5.86
N ASN A 315 -9.12 -18.96 -5.17
CA ASN A 315 -9.09 -18.91 -3.71
C ASN A 315 -9.17 -17.49 -3.15
N ALA A 316 -8.89 -16.46 -3.95
CA ALA A 316 -8.94 -15.08 -3.49
C ALA A 316 -10.33 -14.45 -3.66
N SER A 317 -10.64 -13.51 -2.77
CA SER A 317 -11.70 -12.52 -2.96
C SER A 317 -11.13 -11.29 -3.68
N PRO A 318 -11.94 -10.58 -4.48
CA PRO A 318 -11.55 -9.27 -4.98
C PRO A 318 -11.35 -8.29 -3.82
N GLN A 319 -10.50 -7.30 -4.04
CA GLN A 319 -10.22 -6.23 -3.09
C GLN A 319 -10.52 -4.88 -3.74
N PHE A 320 -11.08 -3.95 -2.97
CA PHE A 320 -11.02 -2.53 -3.29
C PHE A 320 -9.56 -2.10 -3.19
N MET A 321 -8.98 -1.62 -4.27
CA MET A 321 -7.61 -1.07 -4.33
C MET A 321 -7.73 0.41 -4.65
N ILE A 322 -7.43 1.26 -3.68
CA ILE A 322 -7.64 2.71 -3.80
C ILE A 322 -6.36 3.39 -4.25
N HIS A 323 -6.46 4.23 -5.26
CA HIS A 323 -5.38 5.04 -5.83
C HIS A 323 -5.85 6.49 -5.96
N ASN A 324 -4.90 7.42 -6.02
CA ASN A 324 -5.20 8.76 -6.54
C ASN A 324 -5.74 8.63 -7.98
N ALA A 325 -6.77 9.41 -8.31
CA ALA A 325 -7.44 9.38 -9.61
C ALA A 325 -6.57 9.89 -10.76
#